data_AF-A0A2Z2MH83-F1
#
_entry.id   AF-A0A2Z2MH83-F1
#
_cell.length_a   1.000
_cell.length_b   1.000
_cell.length_c   1.000
_cell.angle_alpha   90.00
_cell.angle_beta   90.00
_cell.angle_gamma   90.00
#
_symmetry.space_group_name_H-M   'P 1'
#
loop_
_entity.id
_entity.type
_entity.pdbx_description
1 polymer ?
#
loop_
_entity_poly.entity_id
_entity_poly.type
_entity_poly.pdbx_seq_one_letter_code
_entity_poly.pdbx_strand_id
1 'polypeptide(L)'
;MKKKLREIFGDDLTNYLELLRAKLAFAEEIYGVKMNYIPLIIEEPIVILDKRDGKIKWLKNKKELTEEELQKLSEKMKRNLESGFVEALLAMNMSCINGPGE
;
A
#
# COMPACT_ATOMS: atom_id res chain seq x y z
N MET A 1 -1.59 -15.68 5.87
CA MET A 1 -1.53 -14.22 5.61
C MET A 1 -2.81 -13.46 5.94
N LYS A 2 -3.94 -13.57 5.20
CA LYS A 2 -5.12 -12.71 5.45
C LYS A 2 -5.64 -12.75 6.89
N LYS A 3 -5.67 -13.94 7.50
CA LYS A 3 -6.01 -14.11 8.92
C LYS A 3 -5.02 -13.38 9.84
N LYS A 4 -3.72 -13.48 9.57
CA LYS A 4 -2.67 -12.84 10.36
C LYS A 4 -2.64 -11.32 10.22
N LEU A 5 -2.89 -10.81 9.01
CA LEU A 5 -3.07 -9.38 8.76
C LEU A 5 -4.23 -8.83 9.58
N ARG A 6 -5.37 -9.55 9.61
CA ARG A 6 -6.51 -9.18 10.47
C ARG A 6 -6.17 -9.23 11.97
N GLU A 7 -5.39 -10.21 12.42
CA GLU A 7 -4.91 -10.25 13.81
C GLU A 7 -4.02 -9.04 14.17
N ILE A 8 -3.16 -8.61 13.24
CA ILE A 8 -2.17 -7.53 13.49
C ILE A 8 -2.80 -6.13 13.35
N PHE A 9 -3.56 -5.94 12.28
CA PHE A 9 -4.13 -4.64 11.88
C PHE A 9 -5.57 -4.46 12.32
N GLY A 10 -6.28 -5.52 12.69
CA GLY A 10 -7.72 -5.50 12.86
C GLY A 10 -8.46 -5.56 11.51
N ASP A 11 -9.78 -5.68 11.59
CA ASP A 11 -10.63 -5.77 10.41
C ASP A 11 -10.67 -4.45 9.62
N ASP A 12 -10.73 -3.31 10.31
CA ASP A 12 -10.89 -2.00 9.67
C ASP A 12 -9.70 -1.64 8.79
N LEU A 13 -8.47 -1.70 9.31
CA LEU A 13 -7.25 -1.44 8.54
C LEU A 13 -7.05 -2.48 7.44
N THR A 14 -7.40 -3.75 7.67
CA THR A 14 -7.33 -4.76 6.62
C THR A 14 -8.29 -4.45 5.47
N ASN A 15 -9.52 -4.06 5.80
CA ASN A 15 -10.51 -3.63 4.80
C ASN A 15 -10.04 -2.34 4.10
N TYR A 16 -9.36 -1.45 4.84
CA TYR A 16 -8.79 -0.23 4.28
C TYR A 16 -7.71 -0.50 3.23
N LEU A 17 -6.80 -1.43 3.50
CA LEU A 17 -5.78 -1.85 2.52
C LEU A 17 -6.40 -2.45 1.25
N GLU A 18 -7.46 -3.23 1.37
CA GLU A 18 -8.20 -3.75 0.22
C GLU A 18 -8.91 -2.62 -0.56
N LEU A 19 -9.48 -1.64 0.14
CA LEU A 19 -10.07 -0.46 -0.49
C LEU A 19 -9.02 0.35 -1.25
N LEU A 20 -7.83 0.56 -0.68
CA LEU A 20 -6.72 1.24 -1.36
C LEU A 20 -6.33 0.51 -2.65
N ARG A 21 -6.23 -0.83 -2.63
CA ARG A 21 -5.96 -1.63 -3.84
C ARG A 21 -7.02 -1.42 -4.90
N ALA A 22 -8.30 -1.40 -4.53
CA ALA A 22 -9.41 -1.18 -5.44
C ALA A 22 -9.37 0.24 -6.05
N LYS A 23 -9.15 1.28 -5.23
CA LYS A 23 -8.99 2.66 -5.70
C LYS A 23 -7.84 2.79 -6.69
N LEU A 24 -6.72 2.13 -6.42
CA LEU A 24 -5.57 2.16 -7.31
C LEU A 24 -5.86 1.50 -8.66
N ALA A 25 -6.53 0.34 -8.67
CA ALA A 25 -6.92 -0.34 -9.90
C ALA A 25 -7.87 0.53 -10.74
N PHE A 26 -8.82 1.20 -10.09
CA PHE A 26 -9.72 2.13 -10.76
C PHE A 26 -8.98 3.34 -11.35
N ALA A 27 -8.00 3.88 -10.63
CA ALA A 27 -7.16 4.96 -11.14
C ALA A 27 -6.32 4.53 -12.36
N GLU A 28 -5.79 3.30 -12.39
CA GLU A 28 -5.09 2.78 -13.57
C GLU A 28 -5.99 2.76 -14.82
N GLU A 29 -7.26 2.36 -14.66
CA GLU A 29 -8.22 2.32 -15.77
C GLU A 29 -8.56 3.72 -16.31
N ILE A 30 -8.76 4.70 -15.42
CA ILE A 30 -9.11 6.07 -15.81
C ILE A 30 -7.92 6.79 -16.46
N TYR A 31 -6.75 6.69 -15.84
CA TYR A 31 -5.61 7.51 -16.21
C TYR A 31 -4.64 6.80 -17.16
N GLY A 32 -4.89 5.53 -17.50
CA GLY A 32 -4.04 4.74 -18.40
C GLY A 32 -2.64 4.44 -17.84
N VAL A 33 -2.46 4.53 -16.52
CA VAL A 33 -1.18 4.31 -15.84
C VAL A 33 -1.12 2.93 -15.19
N LYS A 34 0.09 2.47 -14.85
CA LYS A 34 0.29 1.25 -14.04
C LYS A 34 0.96 1.59 -12.72
N MET A 35 0.26 1.35 -11.62
CA MET A 35 0.75 1.42 -10.26
C MET A 35 0.60 0.06 -9.57
N ASN A 36 1.71 -0.66 -9.42
CA ASN A 36 1.68 -1.99 -8.80
C ASN A 36 1.84 -1.97 -7.28
N TYR A 37 2.32 -0.87 -6.72
CA TYR A 37 2.79 -0.81 -5.34
C TYR A 37 2.22 0.38 -4.60
N ILE A 38 1.71 0.14 -3.40
CA ILE A 38 1.28 1.17 -2.46
C ILE A 38 2.36 1.26 -1.37
N PRO A 39 3.01 2.42 -1.17
CA PRO A 39 4.01 2.58 -0.12
C PRO A 39 3.34 2.56 1.26
N LEU A 40 3.83 1.72 2.16
CA LEU A 40 3.37 1.69 3.56
C LEU A 40 4.40 2.33 4.50
N ILE A 41 5.68 2.17 4.19
CA ILE A 41 6.83 2.79 4.88
C ILE A 41 7.82 3.21 3.80
N ILE A 42 8.26 4.48 3.82
CA ILE A 42 9.18 5.02 2.81
C ILE A 42 10.61 5.21 3.34
N GLU A 43 10.84 5.13 4.65
CA GLU A 43 12.19 5.15 5.19
C GLU A 43 12.86 3.80 4.96
N GLU A 44 14.11 3.80 4.51
CA GLU A 44 14.79 2.55 4.20
C GLU A 44 14.93 1.65 5.43
N PRO A 45 14.59 0.35 5.31
CA PRO A 45 14.10 -0.33 4.11
C PRO A 45 12.61 -0.08 3.80
N ILE A 46 12.31 0.26 2.54
CA ILE A 46 10.94 0.56 2.06
C ILE A 46 10.04 -0.69 2.07
N VAL A 47 8.83 -0.52 2.59
CA VAL A 47 7.77 -1.55 2.65
C VAL A 47 6.59 -1.13 1.78
N ILE A 48 6.10 -2.07 0.99
CA ILE A 48 5.01 -1.85 0.04
C ILE A 48 3.90 -2.89 0.19
N LEU A 49 2.67 -2.50 -0.10
CA LEU A 49 1.59 -3.42 -0.44
C LEU A 49 1.61 -3.62 -1.97
N ASP A 50 1.79 -4.86 -2.41
CA ASP A 50 1.74 -5.23 -3.82
C ASP A 50 0.29 -5.47 -4.24
N LYS A 51 -0.22 -4.63 -5.14
CA LYS A 51 -1.61 -4.70 -5.61
C LYS A 51 -1.92 -6.03 -6.31
N ARG A 52 -0.93 -6.65 -6.95
CA ARG A 52 -1.14 -7.85 -7.79
C ARG A 52 -1.55 -9.06 -6.98
N ASP A 53 -0.96 -9.24 -5.79
CA ASP A 53 -1.24 -10.38 -4.92
C ASP A 53 -1.75 -10.00 -3.51
N GLY A 54 -1.79 -8.70 -3.19
CA GLY A 54 -2.25 -8.19 -1.90
C GLY A 54 -1.27 -8.43 -0.76
N LYS A 55 -0.02 -8.75 -1.07
CA LYS A 55 1.00 -9.09 -0.08
C LYS A 55 1.83 -7.85 0.29
N ILE A 56 2.24 -7.79 1.56
CA ILE A 56 3.16 -6.78 2.05
C ILE A 56 4.59 -7.28 1.84
N LYS A 57 5.42 -6.49 1.15
CA LYS A 57 6.74 -6.88 0.67
C LYS A 57 7.78 -5.81 0.94
N TRP A 58 9.03 -6.24 0.99
CA TRP A 58 10.19 -5.37 0.89
C TRP A 58 10.33 -4.88 -0.54
N LEU A 59 10.47 -3.56 -0.75
CA LEU A 59 10.64 -3.03 -2.11
C LEU A 59 11.96 -3.51 -2.74
N LYS A 60 13.04 -3.61 -1.95
CA LYS A 60 14.40 -3.91 -2.42
C LYS A 60 14.54 -5.26 -3.12
N ASN A 61 13.85 -6.30 -2.61
CA ASN A 61 14.01 -7.68 -3.08
C ASN A 61 12.68 -8.35 -3.44
N LYS A 62 11.56 -7.62 -3.32
CA LYS A 62 10.19 -8.10 -3.58
C LYS A 62 9.79 -9.33 -2.76
N LYS A 63 10.52 -9.67 -1.70
CA LYS A 63 10.15 -10.74 -0.78
C LYS A 63 9.04 -10.26 0.13
N GLU A 64 8.08 -11.14 0.37
CA GLU A 64 7.06 -10.96 1.40
C GLU A 64 7.71 -10.80 2.76
N LEU A 65 7.14 -9.93 3.60
CA LEU A 65 7.57 -9.79 4.98
C LEU A 65 7.22 -11.07 5.75
N THR A 66 8.12 -11.51 6.63
CA THR A 66 7.81 -12.57 7.59
C THR A 66 6.80 -12.06 8.62
N GLU A 67 6.19 -12.98 9.38
CA GLU A 67 5.25 -12.59 10.45
C GLU A 67 5.93 -11.72 11.53
N GLU A 68 7.19 -12.00 11.85
CA GLU A 68 7.98 -11.24 12.80
C GLU A 68 8.27 -9.82 12.30
N GLU A 69 8.62 -9.69 11.01
CA GLU A 69 8.82 -8.39 10.36
C GLU A 69 7.52 -7.58 10.31
N LEU A 70 6.41 -8.22 9.95
CA LEU A 70 5.08 -7.61 9.96
C LEU A 70 4.72 -7.09 11.36
N GLN A 71 4.91 -7.90 12.40
CA GLN A 71 4.62 -7.51 13.78
C GLN A 71 5.46 -6.31 14.19
N LYS A 72 6.77 -6.35 13.92
CA LYS A 72 7.71 -5.28 14.27
C LYS A 72 7.38 -3.94 13.59
N LEU A 73 6.87 -3.99 12.37
CA LEU A 73 6.58 -2.82 11.54
C LEU A 73 5.11 -2.37 11.61
N SER A 74 4.24 -3.18 12.21
CA SER A 74 2.79 -2.99 12.27
C SER A 74 2.41 -1.60 12.78
N GLU A 75 2.94 -1.20 13.93
CA GLU A 75 2.64 0.08 14.57
C GLU A 75 3.02 1.28 13.69
N LYS A 76 4.11 1.17 12.92
CA LYS A 76 4.50 2.22 11.98
C LYS A 76 3.56 2.26 10.77
N MET A 77 3.25 1.10 10.19
CA MET A 77 2.31 1.01 9.08
C MET A 77 0.93 1.55 9.47
N LYS A 78 0.43 1.21 10.66
CA LYS A 78 -0.84 1.73 11.21
C LYS A 78 -0.84 3.25 11.28
N ARG A 79 0.17 3.86 11.92
CA ARG A 79 0.29 5.32 12.00
C ARG A 79 0.30 5.98 10.62
N ASN A 80 1.01 5.39 9.66
CA ASN A 80 1.08 5.94 8.30
C ASN A 80 -0.27 5.86 7.58
N LEU A 81 -1.04 4.78 7.77
CA LEU A 81 -2.37 4.62 7.20
C LEU A 81 -3.38 5.56 7.87
N GLU A 82 -3.39 5.61 9.21
CA GLU A 82 -4.34 6.40 9.99
C GLU A 82 -4.13 7.92 9.84
N SER A 83 -2.88 8.35 9.63
CA SER A 83 -2.55 9.77 9.40
C SER A 83 -2.87 10.25 7.98
N GLY A 84 -3.27 9.36 7.07
CA GLY A 84 -3.48 9.68 5.65
C GLY A 84 -2.18 9.90 4.86
N PHE A 85 -1.03 9.53 5.44
CA PHE A 85 0.27 9.71 4.82
C PHE A 85 0.41 8.90 3.52
N VAL A 86 -0.13 7.68 3.50
CA VAL A 86 -0.09 6.80 2.32
C VAL A 86 -0.88 7.43 1.17
N GLU A 87 -2.04 7.99 1.45
CA GLU A 87 -2.92 8.65 0.48
C GLU A 87 -2.30 9.92 -0.06
N ALA A 88 -1.63 10.71 0.80
CA ALA A 88 -0.87 11.87 0.36
C ALA A 88 0.22 11.47 -0.64
N LEU A 89 0.98 10.40 -0.37
CA LEU A 89 1.99 9.88 -1.30
C LEU A 89 1.38 9.41 -2.63
N LEU A 90 0.24 8.74 -2.58
CA LEU A 90 -0.47 8.31 -3.80
C LEU A 90 -0.97 9.52 -4.60
N ALA A 91 -1.58 10.51 -3.95
CA ALA A 91 -2.08 11.72 -4.58
C ALA A 91 -0.97 12.52 -5.26
N MET A 92 0.20 12.66 -4.61
CA MET A 92 1.36 13.34 -5.21
C MET A 92 1.86 12.63 -6.48
N ASN A 93 1.82 11.29 -6.52
CA ASN A 93 2.16 10.56 -7.74
C ASN A 93 1.12 10.77 -8.85
N MET A 94 -0.17 10.85 -8.49
CA MET A 94 -1.26 11.08 -9.44
C MET A 94 -1.28 12.52 -9.98
N SER A 95 -0.84 13.53 -9.21
CA SER A 95 -0.74 14.91 -9.71
C SER A 95 0.31 15.08 -10.82
N CYS A 96 1.18 14.09 -11.04
CA CYS A 96 2.13 14.07 -12.14
C CYS A 96 1.63 13.30 -13.37
N ILE A 97 0.39 12.78 -13.32
CA ILE A 97 -0.20 12.00 -14.40
C ILE A 97 -1.19 12.91 -15.14
N ASN A 98 -0.75 13.45 -16.28
CA ASN A 98 -1.61 14.17 -17.20
C ASN A 98 -2.60 13.16 -17.82
N GLY A 99 -3.90 13.38 -17.61
CA GLY A 99 -4.95 12.55 -18.20
C GLY A 99 -5.04 12.74 -19.72
N PRO A 100 -5.75 11.86 -20.44
CA PRO A 100 -6.00 12.06 -21.86
C PRO A 100 -6.90 13.30 -22.04
N GLY A 101 -6.28 14.44 -22.39
CA GLY A 101 -6.94 15.73 -22.51
C GLY A 101 -6.08 16.95 -22.15
N GLU A 102 -4.90 16.75 -21.55
CA GLU A 102 -3.84 17.78 -21.38
C GLU A 102 -2.69 17.63 -22.37
#